data_AF-A0A925DWJ6-F1
#
_entry.id   AF-A0A925DWJ6-F1
#
_cell.length_a   1.000
_cell.length_b   1.000
_cell.length_c   1.000
_cell.angle_alpha   90.00
_cell.angle_beta   90.00
_cell.angle_gamma   90.00
#
_symmetry.space_group_name_H-M   'P 1'
#
loop_
_entity.id
_entity.type
_entity.pdbx_description
1 polymer ?
#
loop_
_entity_poly.entity_id
_entity_poly.type
_entity_poly.pdbx_seq_one_letter_code
_entity_poly.pdbx_strand_id
1 'polypeptide(L)'
;MTTIAFNPKNGTWSYDSKTKTFMVSEKEIPFATSYLVQNTSTGNFMEFEFTHSTGSEFDPTTRWVYKSKKMDLTLEVCNDAKMCKQAASNYLAAKTGRS
;
A
#
# COMPACT_ATOMS: atom_id res chain seq x y z
N MET A 1 -15.38 2.78 0.83
CA MET A 1 -14.59 3.25 -0.32
C MET A 1 -13.88 4.52 0.10
N THR A 2 -12.56 4.54 0.01
CA THR A 2 -11.71 5.65 0.48
C THR A 2 -11.13 6.38 -0.71
N THR A 3 -11.27 7.70 -0.78
CA THR A 3 -10.71 8.49 -1.88
C THR A 3 -9.31 8.97 -1.52
N ILE A 4 -8.35 8.75 -2.43
CA ILE A 4 -6.96 9.16 -2.25
C ILE A 4 -6.49 9.92 -3.48
N ALA A 5 -5.70 10.97 -3.26
CA ALA A 5 -5.14 11.79 -4.32
C ALA A 5 -3.76 11.25 -4.71
N PHE A 6 -3.63 10.74 -5.94
CA PHE A 6 -2.34 10.42 -6.53
C PHE A 6 -1.71 11.69 -7.09
N ASN A 7 -0.54 12.04 -6.55
CA ASN A 7 0.27 13.13 -7.05
C ASN A 7 1.64 12.61 -7.51
N PRO A 8 1.90 12.51 -8.83
CA PRO A 8 3.19 12.03 -9.33
C PRO A 8 4.37 12.95 -8.97
N LYS A 9 4.11 14.21 -8.57
CA LYS A 9 5.14 15.17 -8.18
C LYS A 9 5.57 15.07 -6.72
N ASN A 10 4.81 14.37 -5.87
CA ASN A 10 5.12 14.26 -4.45
C ASN A 10 6.24 13.23 -4.17
N GLY A 11 6.56 12.37 -5.14
CA GLY A 11 7.62 11.36 -5.02
C GLY A 11 7.31 10.21 -4.06
N THR A 12 6.14 10.21 -3.41
CA THR A 12 5.74 9.18 -2.44
C THR A 12 5.14 7.93 -3.09
N TRP A 13 4.85 8.00 -4.39
CA TRP A 13 4.35 6.91 -5.19
C TRP A 13 5.39 6.55 -6.25
N SER A 14 5.71 5.26 -6.35
CA SER A 14 6.56 4.72 -7.41
C SER A 14 5.68 3.98 -8.42
N TYR A 15 6.02 4.04 -9.70
CA TYR A 15 5.30 3.31 -10.74
C TYR A 15 6.26 2.44 -11.53
N ASP A 16 6.01 1.13 -11.54
CA ASP A 16 6.72 0.17 -12.39
C ASP A 16 5.96 0.02 -13.71
N SER A 17 6.59 0.44 -14.81
CA SER A 17 5.99 0.37 -16.15
C SER A 17 6.01 -1.01 -16.77
N LYS A 18 6.87 -1.94 -16.30
CA LYS A 18 6.94 -3.31 -16.81
C LYS A 18 5.80 -4.16 -16.27
N THR A 19 5.50 -4.02 -14.99
CA THR A 19 4.41 -4.75 -14.33
C THR A 19 3.12 -3.95 -14.22
N LYS A 20 3.16 -2.66 -14.62
CA LYS A 20 2.06 -1.70 -14.48
C LYS A 20 1.55 -1.61 -13.04
N THR A 21 2.49 -1.56 -12.10
CA THR A 21 2.22 -1.58 -10.67
C THR A 21 2.55 -0.22 -10.05
N PHE A 22 1.59 0.38 -9.37
CA PHE A 22 1.81 1.51 -8.48
C PHE A 22 2.21 1.00 -7.11
N MET A 23 3.27 1.55 -6.53
CA MET A 23 3.74 1.24 -5.19
C MET A 23 3.62 2.49 -4.31
N VAL A 24 2.98 2.35 -3.17
CA VAL A 24 2.79 3.44 -2.19
C VAL A 24 3.00 2.92 -0.77
N SER A 25 3.46 3.79 0.13
CA SER A 25 3.63 3.45 1.54
C SER A 25 2.31 3.54 2.30
N GLU A 26 2.07 2.63 3.25
CA GLU A 26 0.91 2.70 4.17
C GLU A 26 0.88 4.01 4.99
N LYS A 27 2.02 4.69 5.16
CA LYS A 27 2.07 5.98 5.87
C LYS A 27 1.31 7.07 5.14
N GLU A 28 1.28 6.98 3.82
CA GLU A 28 0.66 7.99 2.96
C GLU A 28 -0.83 7.76 2.82
N ILE A 29 -1.27 6.50 2.92
CA ILE A 29 -2.66 6.12 2.74
C ILE A 29 -3.12 5.11 3.80
N PRO A 30 -4.24 5.37 4.51
CA PRO A 30 -4.77 4.43 5.48
C PRO A 30 -5.28 3.17 4.78
N PHE A 31 -5.15 2.01 5.41
CA PHE A 31 -5.72 0.75 4.91
C PHE A 31 -7.22 0.88 4.62
N ALA A 32 -7.66 0.41 3.45
CA ALA A 32 -9.05 0.36 3.07
C ALA A 32 -9.31 -0.87 2.20
N THR A 33 -10.54 -1.33 2.09
CA THR A 33 -10.91 -2.44 1.18
C THR A 33 -11.07 -2.00 -0.26
N SER A 34 -11.30 -0.70 -0.49
CA SER A 34 -11.41 -0.11 -1.82
C SER A 34 -10.95 1.33 -1.82
N TYR A 35 -10.20 1.69 -2.87
CA TYR A 35 -9.70 3.03 -3.11
C TYR A 35 -10.25 3.65 -4.38
N LEU A 36 -10.56 4.93 -4.31
CA LEU A 36 -10.76 5.79 -5.47
C LEU A 36 -9.55 6.71 -5.60
N VAL A 37 -8.62 6.34 -6.47
CA VAL A 37 -7.41 7.10 -6.75
C VAL A 37 -7.72 8.20 -7.76
N GLN A 38 -7.66 9.45 -7.33
CA GLN A 38 -7.75 10.60 -8.22
C GLN A 38 -6.36 11.06 -8.64
N ASN A 39 -6.08 11.04 -9.94
CA ASN A 39 -4.87 11.64 -10.48
C ASN A 39 -5.03 13.16 -10.54
N THR A 40 -4.29 13.89 -9.70
CA THR A 40 -4.36 15.36 -9.66
C THR A 40 -3.78 16.05 -10.89
N SER A 41 -2.95 15.34 -11.66
CA SER A 41 -2.33 15.88 -12.89
C SER A 41 -3.24 15.76 -14.11
N THR A 42 -4.07 14.73 -14.18
CA THR A 42 -4.99 14.52 -15.33
C THR A 42 -6.45 14.70 -15.00
N GLY A 43 -6.83 14.78 -13.71
CA GLY A 43 -8.22 14.84 -13.25
C GLY A 43 -8.98 13.52 -13.32
N ASN A 44 -8.31 12.41 -13.69
CA ASN A 44 -8.95 11.10 -13.85
C ASN A 44 -9.10 10.39 -12.51
N PHE A 45 -10.13 9.56 -12.41
CA PHE A 45 -10.41 8.72 -11.25
C PHE A 45 -10.23 7.26 -11.60
N MET A 46 -9.66 6.50 -10.68
CA MET A 46 -9.43 5.08 -10.85
C MET A 46 -9.79 4.32 -9.58
N GLU A 47 -10.66 3.34 -9.76
CA GLU A 47 -11.08 2.47 -8.67
C GLU A 47 -10.14 1.29 -8.57
N PHE A 48 -9.70 1.01 -7.34
CA PHE A 48 -8.89 -0.13 -6.96
C PHE A 48 -9.59 -0.88 -5.83
N GLU A 49 -9.67 -2.19 -5.95
CA GLU A 49 -10.25 -3.05 -4.92
C GLU A 49 -9.20 -3.99 -4.36
N PHE A 50 -9.24 -4.15 -3.05
CA PHE A 50 -8.36 -5.06 -2.34
C PHE A 50 -8.59 -6.47 -2.86
N THR A 51 -7.51 -7.12 -3.27
CA THR A 51 -7.57 -8.48 -3.80
C THR A 51 -7.06 -9.47 -2.79
N HIS A 52 -5.82 -9.31 -2.33
CA HIS A 52 -5.19 -10.18 -1.35
C HIS A 52 -3.93 -9.51 -0.76
N SER A 53 -3.46 -10.04 0.37
CA SER A 53 -2.15 -9.73 0.90
C SER A 53 -1.11 -10.74 0.39
N THR A 54 0.12 -10.28 0.19
CA THR A 54 1.27 -11.12 -0.22
C THR A 54 1.97 -11.83 0.95
N GLY A 55 1.56 -11.54 2.19
CA GLY A 55 2.17 -12.09 3.41
C GLY A 55 1.31 -11.91 4.65
N SER A 56 1.85 -12.31 5.81
CA SER A 56 1.22 -12.18 7.12
C SER A 56 1.19 -10.73 7.59
N GLU A 57 0.16 -10.29 8.31
CA GLU A 57 0.04 -8.89 8.78
C GLU A 57 1.22 -8.44 9.69
N PHE A 58 2.01 -9.39 10.18
CA PHE A 58 3.21 -9.16 11.01
C PHE A 58 4.52 -9.14 10.21
N ASP A 59 4.49 -9.50 8.93
CA ASP A 59 5.68 -9.54 8.09
C ASP A 59 5.99 -8.15 7.52
N PRO A 60 7.25 -7.67 7.66
CA PRO A 60 7.69 -6.39 7.15
C PRO A 60 7.72 -6.27 5.64
N THR A 61 7.49 -7.37 4.95
CA THR A 61 7.40 -7.45 3.49
C THR A 61 5.96 -7.58 3.01
N THR A 62 4.97 -7.57 3.90
CA THR A 62 3.57 -7.71 3.50
C THR A 62 3.14 -6.50 2.69
N ARG A 63 2.65 -6.82 1.49
CA ARG A 63 2.09 -5.85 0.56
C ARG A 63 0.63 -6.17 0.38
N TRP A 64 -0.20 -5.15 0.50
CA TRP A 64 -1.61 -5.25 0.14
C TRP A 64 -1.75 -4.96 -1.34
N VAL A 65 -2.26 -5.94 -2.07
CA VAL A 65 -2.40 -5.88 -3.52
C VAL A 65 -3.84 -5.52 -3.85
N TYR A 66 -3.98 -4.43 -4.59
CA TYR A 66 -5.25 -3.92 -5.09
C TYR A 66 -5.24 -3.98 -6.60
N LYS A 67 -6.35 -4.38 -7.21
CA LYS A 67 -6.50 -4.42 -8.67
C LYS A 67 -7.57 -3.44 -9.11
N SER A 68 -7.34 -2.80 -10.25
CA SER A 68 -8.38 -1.97 -10.86
C SER A 68 -9.36 -2.83 -11.66
N LYS A 69 -10.65 -2.51 -11.56
CA LYS A 69 -11.71 -3.12 -12.38
C LYS A 69 -11.73 -2.62 -13.82
N LYS A 70 -11.29 -1.38 -14.03
CA LYS A 70 -11.40 -0.68 -15.33
C LYS A 70 -10.13 -0.76 -16.15
N MET A 71 -8.98 -0.91 -15.50
CA MET A 71 -7.68 -0.94 -16.15
C MET A 71 -6.85 -2.10 -15.61
N ASP A 72 -5.98 -2.66 -16.45
CA ASP A 72 -5.01 -3.69 -16.08
C ASP A 72 -3.86 -3.08 -15.26
N LEU A 73 -4.20 -2.50 -14.10
CA LEU A 73 -3.30 -1.79 -13.20
C LEU A 73 -3.39 -2.40 -11.81
N THR A 74 -2.23 -2.53 -11.18
CA THR A 74 -2.11 -3.03 -9.81
C THR A 74 -1.62 -1.90 -8.91
N LEU A 75 -2.19 -1.77 -7.73
CA LEU A 75 -1.73 -0.89 -6.67
C LEU A 75 -1.24 -1.76 -5.52
N GLU A 76 0.03 -1.66 -5.19
CA GLU A 76 0.66 -2.30 -4.05
C GLU A 76 0.88 -1.25 -2.96
N VAL A 77 0.28 -1.51 -1.80
CA VAL A 77 0.54 -0.73 -0.59
C VAL A 77 1.52 -1.52 0.25
N CYS A 78 2.74 -1.01 0.35
CA CYS A 78 3.82 -1.63 1.11
C CYS A 78 3.84 -1.06 2.53
N ASN A 79 3.96 -1.93 3.53
CA ASN A 79 4.36 -1.49 4.87
C ASN A 79 5.77 -0.89 4.80
N ASP A 80 5.95 0.25 5.45
CA ASP A 80 7.27 0.88 5.56
C ASP A 80 8.19 -0.08 6.32
N ALA A 81 9.30 -0.49 5.70
CA ALA A 81 10.24 -1.45 6.28
C ALA A 81 10.77 -1.00 7.66
N LYS A 82 10.76 0.30 7.99
CA LYS A 82 11.10 0.79 9.34
C LYS A 82 9.94 0.62 10.33
N MET A 83 8.70 0.92 9.96
CA MET A 83 7.55 0.71 10.86
C MET A 83 7.32 -0.77 11.13
N CYS A 84 7.54 -1.60 10.12
CA CYS A 84 7.28 -3.02 10.26
C CYS A 84 8.43 -3.76 10.98
N LYS A 85 9.69 -3.30 10.88
CA LYS A 85 10.76 -3.72 11.79
C LYS A 85 10.47 -3.34 13.25
N GLN A 86 9.93 -2.14 13.48
CA GLN A 86 9.57 -1.69 14.83
C GLN A 86 8.40 -2.52 15.39
N ALA A 87 7.36 -2.78 14.59
CA ALA A 87 6.21 -3.60 14.97
C ALA A 87 6.60 -5.06 15.21
N ALA A 88 7.43 -5.65 14.34
CA ALA A 88 7.97 -7.00 14.53
C ALA A 88 8.87 -7.09 15.76
N SER A 89 9.70 -6.07 16.02
CA SER A 89 10.52 -5.99 17.22
C SER A 89 9.66 -5.88 18.49
N ASN A 90 8.60 -5.07 18.47
CA ASN A 90 7.67 -4.93 19.59
C ASN A 90 6.89 -6.24 19.83
N TYR A 91 6.47 -6.92 18.76
CA TYR A 91 5.76 -8.19 18.84
C TYR A 91 6.65 -9.34 19.34
N LEU A 92 7.91 -9.39 18.87
CA LEU A 92 8.93 -10.30 19.39
C LEU A 92 9.20 -10.02 20.86
N ALA A 93 9.40 -8.76 21.26
CA ALA A 93 9.62 -8.37 22.66
C ALA A 93 8.42 -8.74 23.57
N ALA A 94 7.20 -8.57 23.07
CA ALA A 94 5.98 -8.98 23.78
C ALA A 94 5.88 -10.50 23.93
N LYS A 95 6.42 -11.30 22.98
CA LYS A 95 6.43 -12.77 23.05
C LYS A 95 7.62 -13.37 23.80
N THR A 96 8.78 -12.72 23.85
CA THR A 96 9.97 -13.23 24.56
C THR A 96 10.05 -12.83 26.04
N GLY A 97 9.12 -12.01 26.56
CA GLY A 97 8.88 -11.86 28.00
C GLY A 97 10.14 -11.57 28.82
N ARG A 98 11.02 -10.67 28.38
CA ARG A 98 12.08 -10.13 29.24
C ARG A 98 11.64 -8.81 29.84
N SER A 99 10.94 -8.94 30.96
CA SER A 99 10.97 -8.00 32.09
C SER A 99 12.41 -7.81 32.59
#